data_AF-A0A379G8X1-F1
#
_entry.id   AF-A0A379G8X1-F1
#
_cell.length_a   1.000
_cell.length_b   1.000
_cell.length_c   1.000
_cell.angle_alpha   90.00
_cell.angle_beta   90.00
_cell.angle_gamma   90.00
#
_symmetry.space_group_name_H-M   'P 1'
#
loop_
_entity.id
_entity.type
_entity.pdbx_description
1 polymer ?
#
loop_
_entity_poly.entity_id
_entity_poly.type
_entity_poly.pdbx_seq_one_letter_code
_entity_poly.pdbx_strand_id
1 'polypeptide(L)' 'MEHQSQPFEKIKKVDELGVEYWSARELSKLLAYSEYRH' A
#
# COMPACT_ATOMS: atom_id res chain seq x y z
N MET A 1 10.94 16.31 10.48
CA MET A 1 9.65 16.18 9.77
C MET A 1 9.55 14.72 9.39
N GLU A 2 8.74 13.96 10.13
CA GLU A 2 8.53 12.53 9.91
C GLU A 2 8.09 12.32 8.45
N HIS A 3 8.98 11.85 7.58
CA HIS A 3 8.58 11.33 6.28
C HIS A 3 7.85 10.02 6.55
N GLN A 4 6.58 10.14 6.95
CA GLN A 4 5.67 9.01 7.06
C GLN A 4 5.61 8.38 5.68
N SER A 5 6.38 7.31 5.50
CA SER A 5 6.22 6.44 4.35
C SER A 5 4.74 6.05 4.36
N GLN A 6 3.99 6.47 3.36
CA GLN A 6 2.60 6.05 3.13
C GLN A 6 2.62 4.89 2.14
N PRO A 7 3.04 3.67 2.54
CA PRO A 7 3.28 2.62 1.58
C PRO A 7 1.98 2.11 0.94
N PHE A 8 0.85 2.25 1.63
CA PHE A 8 -0.47 1.90 1.11
C PHE A 8 -0.93 2.87 0.01
N GLU A 9 -0.66 4.17 0.13
CA GLU A 9 -0.98 5.15 -0.91
C GLU A 9 -0.17 4.91 -2.19
N LYS A 10 1.06 4.40 -2.07
CA LYS A 10 1.92 4.07 -3.22
C LYS A 10 1.40 2.92 -4.08
N ILE A 11 0.58 2.03 -3.51
CA ILE A 11 0.02 0.85 -4.21
C ILE A 11 -1.51 0.96 -4.40
N LYS A 12 -2.08 2.13 -4.12
CA LYS A 12 -3.50 2.40 -4.32
C LYS A 12 -3.84 2.41 -5.80
N LYS A 13 -4.94 1.78 -6.16
CA LYS A 13 -5.48 1.76 -7.52
C LYS A 13 -6.89 2.33 -7.52
N VAL A 14 -7.30 2.83 -8.67
CA VAL A 14 -8.64 3.37 -8.89
C VAL A 14 -9.20 2.66 -10.11
N ASP A 15 -10.43 2.16 -10.00
CA ASP A 15 -11.11 1.53 -11.14
C ASP A 15 -11.77 2.58 -12.04
N GLU A 16 -12.43 2.12 -13.11
CA GLU A 16 -13.11 2.99 -14.07
C GLU A 16 -14.30 3.76 -13.47
N LEU A 17 -14.79 3.33 -12.30
CA LEU A 17 -15.88 3.96 -11.56
C LEU A 17 -15.37 4.93 -10.49
N GLY A 18 -14.05 5.10 -10.35
CA GLY A 18 -13.45 5.96 -9.33
C GLY A 18 -13.31 5.29 -7.97
N VAL A 19 -13.52 3.97 -7.85
CA VAL A 19 -13.42 3.24 -6.58
C VAL A 19 -11.97 2.89 -6.28
N GLU A 20 -11.53 3.25 -5.09
CA GLU A 20 -10.19 2.92 -4.60
C GLU A 20 -10.10 1.46 -4.18
N TYR A 21 -9.09 0.75 -4.66
CA TYR A 21 -8.84 -0.63 -4.30
C TYR A 21 -7.33 -0.93 -4.26
N TRP A 22 -6.99 -2.04 -3.62
CA TRP A 22 -5.63 -2.56 -3.53
C TRP A 22 -5.61 -4.01 -3.99
N SER A 23 -4.58 -4.39 -4.75
CA SER A 23 -4.46 -5.79 -5.15
C SER A 23 -3.95 -6.65 -3.99
N ALA A 24 -4.51 -7.85 -3.84
CA ALA A 24 -4.09 -8.79 -2.80
C ALA A 24 -2.59 -9.12 -2.87
N ARG A 25 -1.99 -9.13 -4.07
CA ARG A 25 -0.56 -9.37 -4.28
C ARG A 25 0.31 -8.23 -3.72
N GLU A 26 -0.11 -6.98 -3.92
CA GLU A 26 0.63 -5.82 -3.41
C GLU A 26 0.46 -5.66 -1.90
N LEU A 27 -0.74 -5.91 -1.38
CA LEU A 27 -0.98 -5.96 0.05
C LEU A 27 -0.16 -7.06 0.73
N SER A 28 -0.12 -8.28 0.18
CA SER A 28 0.67 -9.39 0.73
C SER A 28 2.16 -9.04 0.82
N LYS A 29 2.72 -8.44 -0.23
CA LYS A 29 4.11 -7.96 -0.21
C LYS A 29 4.29 -6.89 0.88
N LEU A 30 3.41 -5.89 0.90
CA LEU A 30 3.54 -4.77 1.82
C LEU A 30 3.45 -5.19 3.30
N LEU A 31 2.53 -6.09 3.62
CA LEU A 31 2.39 -6.64 4.96
C LEU A 31 3.60 -7.50 5.34
N ALA A 32 4.15 -8.30 4.43
CA ALA A 32 5.40 -9.02 4.66
C ALA A 32 6.61 -8.08 4.85
N TYR A 33 6.62 -6.91 4.20
CA TYR A 33 7.62 -5.84 4.40
C TYR A 33 7.44 -5.09 5.74
N SER A 34 6.33 -5.29 6.46
CA SER A 34 6.08 -4.64 7.76
C SER A 34 6.75 -5.33 8.94
N GLU A 35 7.14 -6.61 8.80
CA GLU A 35 7.86 -7.34 9.84
C GLU A 35 9.35 -6.93 9.97
N TYR A 36 9.88 -6.11 9.06
CA TYR A 36 11.30 -5.72 9.08
C TYR A 36 11.50 -4.21 8.86
N ARG A 37 11.05 -3.41 9.84
CA ARG A 37 11.51 -2.03 10.04
C ARG A 37 11.69 -1.77 11.54
N HIS A 38 12.71 -2.35 12.15
CA HIS A 38 13.19 -2.00 13.49
C HIS A 38 14.71 -2.06 13.52
#